data_AF-A0A4Y2AIE9-F1
#
_entry.id   AF-A0A4Y2AIE9-F1
#
_cell.length_a   1.000
_cell.length_b   1.000
_cell.length_c   1.000
_cell.angle_alpha   90.00
_cell.angle_beta   90.00
_cell.angle_gamma   90.00
#
_symmetry.space_group_name_H-M   'P 1'
#
loop_
_entity.id
_entity.type
_entity.pdbx_description
1 polymer ?
#
loop_
_entity_poly.entity_id
_entity_poly.type
_entity_poly.pdbx_seq_one_letter_code
_entity_poly.pdbx_strand_id
1 'polypeptide(L)'
;MQPKKRQSIGQVHSKTRRAKVMRACETPEQRNARAKQSRLRMSVSRAIETSEVWRDHLEEDRHRRAASRVNETTEQREACVEENRVRIVQTRELLRQSNLKLETFTYDPQYDYQVHPNVYIGKMDIVCVHCSTKKFKGESPGMRCSYEL
;
A
#
# COMPACT_ATOMS: atom_id res chain seq x y z
N MET A 1 46.63 29.89 30.84
CA MET A 1 45.64 29.26 29.94
C MET A 1 44.29 29.89 30.21
N GLN A 2 43.76 30.74 29.31
CA GLN A 2 42.41 31.30 29.48
C GLN A 2 41.36 30.29 28.99
N PRO A 3 40.23 30.11 29.71
CA PRO A 3 39.19 29.18 29.29
C PRO A 3 38.51 29.67 28.01
N LYS A 4 38.37 28.78 27.02
CA LYS A 4 37.68 29.09 25.76
C LYS A 4 36.21 29.38 26.03
N LYS A 5 35.70 30.49 25.49
CA LYS A 5 34.28 30.88 25.52
C LYS A 5 33.43 29.75 24.90
N ARG A 6 32.47 29.21 25.65
CA ARG A 6 31.55 28.17 25.15
C ARG A 6 30.67 28.78 24.05
N GLN A 7 30.56 28.10 22.91
CA GLN A 7 29.64 28.51 21.84
C GLN A 7 28.21 28.51 22.38
N SER A 8 27.43 29.56 22.08
CA SER A 8 26.08 29.70 22.60
C SER A 8 25.14 28.69 21.92
N ILE A 9 24.68 27.70 22.69
CA ILE A 9 23.77 26.63 22.24
C ILE A 9 22.44 27.17 21.69
N GLY A 10 22.06 28.42 22.04
CA GLY A 10 20.82 29.07 21.59
C GLY A 10 20.88 29.85 20.27
N GLN A 11 22.05 30.00 19.62
CA GLN A 11 22.14 30.83 18.41
C GLN A 11 21.78 30.03 17.15
N VAL A 12 20.54 30.18 16.68
CA VAL A 12 20.12 29.59 15.40
C VAL A 12 20.88 30.26 14.26
N HIS A 13 21.65 29.44 13.52
CA HIS A 13 22.45 29.92 12.39
C HIS A 13 21.59 30.64 11.34
N SER A 14 22.10 31.74 10.79
CA SER A 14 21.40 32.62 9.83
C SER A 14 20.79 31.86 8.64
N LYS A 15 21.51 30.86 8.13
CA LYS A 15 21.06 29.94 7.07
C LYS A 15 19.80 29.14 7.46
N THR A 16 19.74 28.63 8.68
CA THR A 16 18.57 27.89 9.19
C THR A 16 17.36 28.79 9.32
N ARG A 17 17.56 30.04 9.80
CA ARG A 17 16.50 31.04 9.86
C ARG A 17 15.96 31.37 8.47
N ARG A 18 16.85 31.63 7.50
CA ARG A 18 16.46 31.89 6.11
C ARG A 18 15.70 30.72 5.49
N ALA A 19 16.15 29.48 5.70
CA ALA A 19 15.47 28.30 5.20
C ALA A 19 14.05 28.12 5.77
N LYS A 20 13.84 28.45 7.06
CA LYS A 20 12.51 28.44 7.67
C LYS A 20 11.57 29.46 7.01
N VAL A 21 12.05 30.69 6.79
CA VAL A 21 11.28 31.74 6.12
C VAL A 21 10.93 31.33 4.69
N MET A 22 11.90 30.81 3.93
CA MET A 22 11.65 30.32 2.57
C MET A 22 10.59 29.22 2.54
N ARG A 23 10.65 28.25 3.48
CA ARG A 23 9.63 27.18 3.58
C ARG A 23 8.24 27.68 3.93
N ALA A 24 8.14 28.72 4.77
CA ALA A 24 6.87 29.31 5.16
C ALA A 24 6.18 30.01 3.98
N CYS A 25 6.97 30.58 3.07
CA CYS A 25 6.49 31.27 1.86
C CYS A 25 6.34 30.34 0.63
N GLU A 26 6.57 29.03 0.76
CA GLU A 26 6.42 28.09 -0.36
C GLU A 26 4.98 27.97 -0.83
N THR A 27 4.77 28.03 -2.14
CA THR A 27 3.50 27.63 -2.75
C THR A 27 3.28 26.11 -2.59
N PRO A 28 2.03 25.63 -2.69
CA PRO A 28 1.75 24.18 -2.68
C PRO A 28 2.54 23.40 -3.74
N GLU A 29 2.72 23.96 -4.94
CA GLU A 29 3.45 23.34 -6.05
C GLU A 29 4.94 23.22 -5.73
N GLN A 30 5.54 24.29 -5.19
CA GLN A 30 6.94 24.29 -4.76
C GLN A 30 7.18 23.29 -3.62
N ARG A 31 6.27 23.24 -2.64
CA ARG A 31 6.30 22.27 -1.54
C ARG A 31 6.21 20.84 -2.06
N ASN A 32 5.31 20.59 -3.02
CA ASN A 32 5.13 19.29 -3.65
C ASN A 32 6.35 18.88 -4.48
N ALA A 33 6.93 19.80 -5.26
CA ALA A 33 8.16 19.53 -6.03
C ALA A 33 9.33 19.17 -5.10
N ARG A 34 9.53 19.93 -4.01
CA ARG A 34 10.54 19.64 -2.98
C ARG A 34 10.29 18.29 -2.31
N ALA A 35 9.04 17.98 -1.96
CA ALA A 35 8.68 16.69 -1.35
C ALA A 35 8.94 15.52 -2.32
N LYS A 36 8.59 15.66 -3.61
CA LYS A 36 8.88 14.68 -4.66
C LYS A 36 10.38 14.46 -4.79
N GLN A 37 11.18 15.52 -4.88
CA GLN A 37 12.64 15.42 -4.96
C GLN A 37 13.23 14.73 -3.72
N SER A 38 12.74 15.06 -2.52
CA SER A 38 13.18 14.41 -1.28
C SER A 38 12.85 12.91 -1.26
N ARG A 39 11.66 12.53 -1.76
CA ARG A 39 11.27 11.11 -1.87
C ARG A 39 12.18 10.36 -2.84
N LEU A 40 12.48 10.95 -4.01
CA LEU A 40 13.38 10.36 -5.00
C LEU A 40 14.80 10.18 -4.46
N ARG A 41 15.34 11.19 -3.77
CA ARG A 41 16.65 11.08 -3.13
C ARG A 41 16.67 9.92 -2.13
N MET A 42 15.63 9.81 -1.30
CA MET A 42 15.55 8.77 -0.29
C MET A 42 15.35 7.37 -0.89
N SER A 43 14.58 7.24 -1.97
CA SER A 43 14.42 5.95 -2.67
C SER A 43 15.73 5.50 -3.31
N VAL A 44 16.48 6.41 -3.92
CA VAL A 44 17.80 6.09 -4.49
C VAL A 44 18.78 5.68 -3.39
N SER A 45 18.82 6.39 -2.26
CA SER A 45 19.65 6.00 -1.12
C SER A 45 19.29 4.61 -0.59
N ARG A 46 18.00 4.32 -0.39
CA ARG A 46 17.54 3.00 0.08
C ARG A 46 17.83 1.86 -0.88
N ALA A 47 17.84 2.13 -2.18
CA ALA A 47 18.12 1.11 -3.19
C ALA A 47 19.58 0.61 -3.17
N ILE A 48 20.51 1.44 -2.68
CA ILE A 48 21.94 1.10 -2.58
C ILE A 48 22.40 0.79 -1.15
N GLU A 49 21.48 0.82 -0.17
CA GLU A 49 21.79 0.53 1.23
C GLU A 49 22.23 -0.93 1.41
N THR A 50 23.23 -1.15 2.26
CA THR A 50 23.67 -2.49 2.63
C THR A 50 22.74 -3.11 3.67
N SER A 51 22.72 -4.44 3.76
CA SER A 51 21.88 -5.16 4.72
C SER A 51 22.14 -4.77 6.19
N GLU A 52 23.34 -4.34 6.53
CA GLU A 52 23.70 -3.85 7.87
C GLU A 52 23.01 -2.51 8.16
N VAL A 53 23.15 -1.54 7.27
CA VAL A 53 22.49 -0.23 7.40
C VAL A 53 20.96 -0.38 7.44
N TRP A 54 20.41 -1.30 6.63
CA TRP A 54 18.98 -1.63 6.67
C TRP A 54 18.54 -2.13 8.05
N ARG A 55 19.33 -3.02 8.69
CA ARG A 55 19.02 -3.51 10.04
C ARG A 55 19.09 -2.42 11.08
N ASP A 56 20.13 -1.59 11.03
CA ASP A 56 20.31 -0.48 11.97
C ASP A 56 19.13 0.50 11.88
N HIS A 57 18.71 0.86 10.66
CA HIS A 57 17.53 1.69 10.47
C HIS A 57 16.24 1.07 11.02
N LEU A 58 16.05 -0.25 10.86
CA LEU A 58 14.90 -0.94 11.43
C LEU A 58 14.92 -0.92 12.96
N GLU A 59 16.10 -1.07 13.57
CA GLU A 59 16.26 -1.01 15.02
C GLU A 59 16.01 0.40 15.57
N GLU A 60 16.58 1.42 14.91
CA GLU A 60 16.31 2.82 15.23
C GLU A 60 14.81 3.16 15.13
N ASP A 61 14.13 2.69 14.09
CA ASP A 61 12.69 2.87 13.92
C ASP A 61 11.89 2.14 15.01
N ARG A 62 12.32 0.93 15.42
CA ARG A 62 11.72 0.21 16.56
C ARG A 62 11.84 1.02 17.84
N HIS A 63 13.04 1.47 18.18
CA HIS A 63 13.28 2.29 19.37
C HIS A 63 12.50 3.60 19.35
N ARG A 64 12.46 4.28 18.20
CA ARG A 64 11.68 5.52 18.03
C ARG A 64 10.20 5.30 18.25
N ARG A 65 9.62 4.25 17.65
CA ARG A 65 8.20 3.90 17.85
C ARG A 65 7.91 3.54 19.30
N ALA A 66 8.79 2.78 19.96
CA ALA A 66 8.65 2.47 21.38
C ALA A 66 8.65 3.74 22.23
N ALA A 67 9.58 4.67 21.99
CA ALA A 67 9.64 5.95 22.69
C ALA A 67 8.40 6.83 22.44
N SER A 68 7.87 6.84 21.21
CA SER A 68 6.62 7.54 20.91
C SER A 68 5.43 6.94 21.67
N ARG A 69 5.34 5.60 21.78
CA ARG A 69 4.25 4.92 22.52
C ARG A 69 4.26 5.24 24.01
N VAL A 70 5.44 5.43 24.61
CA VAL A 70 5.55 5.81 26.03
C VAL A 70 4.93 7.18 26.30
N ASN A 71 4.98 8.09 25.32
CA ASN A 71 4.46 9.46 25.43
C ASN A 71 3.06 9.63 24.81
N GLU A 72 2.44 8.54 24.36
CA GLU A 72 1.13 8.56 23.70
C GLU A 72 0.02 8.81 24.71
N THR A 73 -0.91 9.71 24.40
CA THR A 73 -2.11 9.91 25.24
C THR A 73 -3.11 8.78 25.02
N THR A 74 -4.02 8.58 25.97
CA THR A 74 -5.11 7.60 25.82
C THR A 74 -5.97 7.85 24.58
N GLU A 75 -6.31 9.11 24.31
CA GLU A 75 -7.08 9.52 23.12
C GLU A 75 -6.35 9.19 21.81
N GLN A 76 -5.04 9.46 21.74
CA GLN A 76 -4.22 9.12 20.56
C GLN A 76 -4.20 7.61 20.33
N ARG A 77 -4.05 6.85 21.41
CA ARG A 77 -4.05 5.39 21.35
C ARG A 77 -5.40 4.84 20.88
N GLU A 78 -6.51 5.36 21.40
CA GLU A 78 -7.85 4.95 21.00
C GLU A 78 -8.13 5.27 19.54
N ALA A 79 -7.77 6.48 19.08
CA ALA A 79 -7.89 6.86 17.67
C ALA A 79 -7.10 5.93 16.75
N CYS A 80 -5.86 5.59 17.12
CA CYS A 80 -5.01 4.66 16.37
C CYS A 80 -5.62 3.24 16.29
N VAL A 81 -6.19 2.75 17.41
CA VAL A 81 -6.86 1.45 17.45
C VAL A 81 -8.11 1.44 16.58
N GLU A 82 -8.92 2.50 16.62
CA GLU A 82 -10.14 2.58 15.83
C GLU A 82 -9.84 2.70 14.32
N GLU A 83 -8.86 3.51 13.93
CA GLU A 83 -8.39 3.56 12.54
C GLU A 83 -7.91 2.18 12.05
N ASN A 84 -7.18 1.45 12.91
CA ASN A 84 -6.72 0.10 12.60
C ASN A 84 -7.89 -0.88 12.40
N ARG A 85 -8.91 -0.81 13.28
CA ARG A 85 -10.13 -1.62 13.17
C ARG A 85 -10.85 -1.37 11.86
N VAL A 86 -11.11 -0.11 11.53
CA VAL A 86 -11.77 0.28 10.27
C VAL A 86 -10.97 -0.24 9.07
N ARG A 87 -9.65 -0.05 9.06
CA ARG A 87 -8.78 -0.53 7.97
C ARG A 87 -8.82 -2.05 7.81
N ILE A 88 -8.83 -2.81 8.91
CA ILE A 88 -8.93 -4.27 8.85
C ILE A 88 -10.28 -4.70 8.26
N VAL A 89 -11.38 -4.09 8.71
CA VAL A 89 -12.72 -4.40 8.20
C VAL A 89 -12.80 -4.10 6.70
N GLN A 90 -12.37 -2.92 6.28
CA GLN A 90 -12.33 -2.53 4.86
C GLN A 90 -11.50 -3.51 4.03
N THR A 91 -10.31 -3.90 4.52
CA THR A 91 -9.45 -4.85 3.80
C THR A 91 -10.11 -6.22 3.68
N ARG A 92 -10.77 -6.70 4.74
CA ARG A 92 -11.50 -7.97 4.73
C ARG A 92 -12.68 -7.93 3.77
N GLU A 93 -13.40 -6.83 3.71
CA GLU A 93 -14.53 -6.64 2.82
C GLU A 93 -14.09 -6.64 1.36
N LEU A 94 -13.02 -5.90 1.01
CA LEU A 94 -12.43 -5.93 -0.32
C LEU A 94 -11.96 -7.34 -0.73
N LEU A 95 -11.40 -8.10 0.23
CA LEU A 95 -11.00 -9.49 -0.02
C LEU A 95 -12.20 -10.41 -0.21
N ARG A 96 -13.30 -10.22 0.50
CA ARG A 96 -14.55 -10.97 0.28
C ARG A 96 -15.13 -10.67 -1.10
N GLN A 97 -15.27 -9.41 -1.43
CA GLN A 97 -15.82 -8.95 -2.72
C GLN A 97 -15.03 -9.41 -3.93
N SER A 98 -13.75 -9.76 -3.76
CA SER A 98 -12.90 -10.26 -4.84
C SER A 98 -12.72 -11.78 -4.83
N ASN A 99 -13.18 -12.50 -3.79
CA ASN A 99 -12.90 -13.91 -3.62
C ASN A 99 -14.13 -14.78 -3.85
N LEU A 100 -14.31 -15.27 -5.08
CA LEU A 100 -15.37 -16.19 -5.48
C LEU A 100 -15.10 -17.67 -5.12
N LYS A 101 -14.06 -17.97 -4.33
CA LYS A 101 -13.78 -19.36 -3.94
C LYS A 101 -14.93 -19.89 -3.08
N LEU A 102 -15.48 -21.03 -3.47
CA LEU A 102 -16.59 -21.74 -2.82
C LEU A 102 -17.98 -21.09 -2.97
N GLU A 103 -18.13 -20.06 -3.80
CA GLU A 103 -19.43 -19.42 -4.10
C GLU A 103 -20.21 -20.12 -5.23
N THR A 104 -19.85 -21.36 -5.59
CA THR A 104 -20.38 -22.06 -6.78
C THR A 104 -21.90 -22.20 -6.80
N PHE A 105 -22.57 -22.06 -5.65
CA PHE A 105 -24.02 -22.19 -5.51
C PHE A 105 -24.73 -20.93 -4.95
N THR A 106 -24.01 -19.82 -4.78
CA THR A 106 -24.56 -18.55 -4.27
C THR A 106 -24.52 -17.51 -5.37
N TYR A 107 -25.48 -17.59 -6.30
CA TYR A 107 -25.66 -16.56 -7.31
C TYR A 107 -26.47 -15.39 -6.72
N ASP A 108 -25.89 -14.20 -6.68
CA ASP A 108 -26.57 -12.95 -6.32
C ASP A 108 -26.91 -12.14 -7.60
N PRO A 109 -28.19 -12.05 -8.00
CA PRO A 109 -28.59 -11.30 -9.19
C PRO A 109 -28.29 -9.79 -9.11
N GLN A 110 -28.07 -9.24 -7.91
CA GLN A 110 -27.75 -7.83 -7.71
C GLN A 110 -26.26 -7.53 -7.89
N TYR A 111 -25.42 -8.57 -7.95
CA TYR A 111 -23.99 -8.43 -8.13
C TYR A 111 -23.61 -8.44 -9.62
N ASP A 112 -22.93 -7.39 -10.09
CA ASP A 112 -22.44 -7.32 -11.46
C ASP A 112 -21.15 -8.15 -11.61
N TYR A 113 -21.32 -9.44 -11.88
CA TYR A 113 -20.20 -10.37 -12.12
C TYR A 113 -19.39 -10.03 -13.38
N GLN A 114 -19.87 -9.17 -14.30
CA GLN A 114 -19.12 -8.82 -15.51
C GLN A 114 -17.92 -7.93 -15.20
N VAL A 115 -18.01 -7.11 -14.15
CA VAL A 115 -16.91 -6.22 -13.70
C VAL A 115 -16.02 -6.84 -12.62
N HIS A 116 -16.32 -8.08 -12.20
CA HIS A 116 -15.61 -8.72 -11.11
C HIS A 116 -14.14 -9.02 -11.52
N PRO A 117 -13.11 -8.60 -10.74
CA PRO A 117 -11.70 -8.72 -11.12
C PRO A 117 -11.24 -10.12 -11.50
N ASN A 118 -11.82 -11.14 -10.85
CA ASN A 118 -11.51 -12.56 -11.08
C ASN A 118 -12.54 -13.32 -11.95
N VAL A 119 -13.53 -12.65 -12.53
CA VAL A 119 -14.47 -13.28 -13.49
C VAL A 119 -14.10 -12.83 -14.89
N TYR A 120 -13.66 -13.78 -15.71
CA TYR A 120 -13.44 -13.55 -17.13
C TYR A 120 -14.20 -14.62 -17.93
N ILE A 121 -15.39 -14.25 -18.39
CA ILE A 121 -16.15 -15.07 -19.33
C ILE A 121 -15.59 -14.76 -20.72
N GLY A 122 -14.68 -15.61 -21.20
CA GLY A 122 -14.05 -15.47 -22.53
C GLY A 122 -15.06 -15.56 -23.68
N LYS A 123 -14.59 -15.43 -24.93
CA LYS A 123 -15.45 -15.64 -26.10
C LYS A 123 -15.71 -17.13 -26.34
N MET A 124 -16.90 -17.46 -26.85
CA MET A 124 -17.29 -18.81 -27.23
C MET A 124 -16.99 -19.04 -28.72
N ASP A 125 -15.71 -19.06 -29.07
CA ASP A 125 -15.20 -19.11 -30.44
C ASP A 125 -14.53 -20.42 -30.81
N ILE A 126 -14.27 -21.30 -29.83
CA ILE A 126 -13.66 -22.60 -30.07
C ILE A 126 -14.75 -23.57 -30.53
N VAL A 127 -14.62 -24.16 -31.71
CA VAL A 127 -15.57 -25.17 -32.19
C VAL A 127 -15.15 -26.56 -31.69
N CYS A 128 -16.10 -27.31 -31.11
CA CYS A 128 -15.87 -28.70 -30.73
C CYS A 128 -15.70 -29.57 -31.98
N VAL A 129 -14.67 -30.40 -32.02
CA VAL A 129 -14.42 -31.31 -33.15
C VAL A 129 -15.48 -32.42 -33.23
N HIS A 130 -16.04 -32.83 -32.09
CA HIS A 130 -16.95 -33.99 -32.03
C HIS A 130 -18.41 -33.64 -32.36
N CYS A 131 -18.89 -32.45 -32.00
CA CYS A 131 -20.30 -32.06 -32.18
C CYS A 131 -20.50 -30.71 -32.87
N SER A 132 -19.41 -30.06 -33.31
CA SER A 132 -19.42 -28.73 -33.94
C SER A 132 -20.02 -27.59 -33.10
N THR A 133 -20.33 -27.82 -31.83
CA THR A 133 -20.81 -26.78 -30.91
C THR A 133 -19.67 -25.85 -30.48
N LYS A 134 -19.93 -24.53 -30.45
CA LYS A 134 -18.97 -23.53 -29.95
C LYS A 134 -18.82 -23.62 -28.42
N LYS A 135 -17.60 -23.58 -27.89
CA LYS A 135 -17.24 -23.72 -26.47
C LYS A 135 -16.33 -22.59 -25.99
N PHE A 136 -16.23 -22.42 -24.67
CA PHE A 136 -15.31 -21.44 -24.08
C PHE A 136 -13.87 -21.98 -24.01
N LYS A 137 -12.91 -21.07 -24.03
CA LYS A 137 -11.51 -21.40 -23.74
C LYS A 137 -11.36 -21.81 -22.27
N GLY A 138 -10.99 -23.06 -22.03
CA GLY A 138 -10.82 -23.62 -20.68
C GLY A 138 -12.05 -24.36 -20.12
N GLU A 139 -13.09 -24.60 -20.91
CA GLU A 139 -14.22 -25.46 -20.52
C GLU A 139 -13.71 -26.87 -20.18
N SER A 140 -14.17 -27.42 -19.06
CA SER A 140 -13.76 -28.74 -18.57
C SER A 140 -14.17 -29.85 -19.55
N PRO A 141 -13.28 -30.82 -19.84
CA PRO A 141 -13.64 -32.00 -20.63
C PRO A 141 -14.87 -32.71 -20.03
N GLY A 142 -15.90 -32.94 -20.84
CA GLY A 142 -17.13 -33.64 -20.42
C GLY A 142 -18.38 -32.77 -20.29
N MET A 143 -18.30 -31.44 -20.35
CA MET A 143 -19.47 -30.56 -20.23
C MET A 143 -20.49 -30.65 -21.39
N ARG A 144 -20.07 -31.09 -22.58
CA ARG A 144 -20.94 -31.13 -23.78
C ARG A 144 -20.85 -32.36 -24.66
N CYS A 145 -19.84 -33.21 -24.46
CA CYS A 145 -19.77 -34.48 -25.17
C CYS A 145 -20.07 -35.56 -24.14
N SER A 146 -21.33 -35.93 -24.02
CA SER A 146 -21.69 -37.25 -23.51
C SER A 146 -21.01 -38.24 -24.46
N TYR A 147 -20.06 -39.02 -23.96
CA TYR A 147 -19.64 -40.23 -24.66
C TYR A 147 -20.89 -41.12 -24.67
N GLU A 148 -21.55 -41.23 -25.82
CA GLU A 148 -22.46 -42.35 -26.05
C GLU A 148 -21.58 -43.61 -26.07
N LEU A 149 -21.69 -44.43 -25.02
CA LEU A 149 -21.29 -45.83 -25.01
C LEU A 149 -22.55 -46.68 -25.11
#